data_AF-A0A534TKT8-F1
#
_entry.id   AF-A0A534TKT8-F1
#
_cell.length_a   1.000
_cell.length_b   1.000
_cell.length_c   1.000
_cell.angle_alpha   90.00
_cell.angle_beta   90.00
_cell.angle_gamma   90.00
#
_symmetry.space_group_name_H-M   'P 1'
#
loop_
_entity.id
_entity.type
_entity.pdbx_description
1 polymer ?
#
loop_
_entity_poly.entity_id
_entity_poly.type
_entity_poly.pdbx_seq_one_letter_code
_entity_poly.pdbx_strand_id
1 'polypeptide(L)'
;MDTARPTFHARLAIEIPAEAELYEKLKAYQWNASTEIDWSRPIRNYTEESYAAVRGHFSREDYDRLRAQQRAFTFTQLFLGEQAALALCAQLLNMVPEMETKFCLSGQIIDEARHVEVF
;
A
#
# COMPACT_ATOMS: atom_id res chain seq x y z
N MET A 1 31.48 19.17 -16.33
CA MET A 1 31.22 17.82 -15.82
C MET A 1 31.30 17.91 -14.31
N ASP A 2 30.15 18.12 -13.67
CA ASP A 2 30.05 18.29 -12.24
C ASP A 2 29.88 16.90 -11.61
N THR A 3 30.94 16.38 -11.00
CA THR A 3 30.97 15.05 -10.38
C THR A 3 30.71 15.18 -8.88
N ALA A 4 29.49 15.60 -8.51
CA ALA A 4 29.07 15.53 -7.13
C ALA A 4 28.79 14.05 -6.76
N ARG A 5 29.75 13.42 -6.08
CA ARG A 5 29.51 12.13 -5.42
C ARG A 5 28.66 12.38 -4.16
N PRO A 6 27.68 11.52 -3.84
CA PRO A 6 26.92 11.67 -2.61
C PRO A 6 27.85 11.52 -1.39
N THR A 7 27.92 12.55 -0.56
CA THR A 7 28.69 12.57 0.69
C THR A 7 27.87 11.86 1.76
N PHE A 8 28.38 10.75 2.29
CA PHE A 8 27.76 10.07 3.42
C PHE A 8 27.91 10.94 4.68
N HIS A 9 26.80 11.43 5.23
CA HIS A 9 26.78 12.16 6.50
C HIS A 9 26.78 11.16 7.68
N ALA A 10 27.73 11.33 8.61
CA ALA A 10 27.86 10.49 9.81
C ALA A 10 26.75 10.70 10.85
N ARG A 11 25.92 11.73 10.67
CA ARG A 11 24.64 11.87 11.36
C ARG A 11 23.57 11.44 10.36
N LEU A 12 22.85 10.38 10.65
CA LEU A 12 21.58 10.04 9.97
C LEU A 12 20.47 11.08 10.28
N ALA A 13 20.83 12.32 10.58
CA ALA A 13 19.88 13.42 10.65
C ALA A 13 19.71 13.93 9.23
N ILE A 14 18.84 13.26 8.48
CA ILE A 14 18.22 13.89 7.34
C ILE A 14 17.17 14.82 7.96
N GLU A 15 17.45 16.12 8.06
CA GLU A 15 16.35 17.07 8.21
C GLU A 15 15.59 17.00 6.89
N ILE A 16 14.41 16.36 6.87
CA ILE A 16 13.63 16.17 5.65
C ILE A 16 12.46 17.15 5.66
N PRO A 17 12.56 18.30 4.97
CA PRO A 17 11.40 19.17 4.70
C PRO A 17 10.20 18.39 4.12
N ALA A 18 10.46 17.26 3.46
CA ALA A 18 9.44 16.38 2.90
C ALA A 18 8.62 15.62 3.95
N GLU A 19 9.07 15.44 5.19
CA GLU A 19 8.30 14.73 6.23
C GLU A 19 7.08 15.54 6.69
N ALA A 20 7.27 16.84 6.90
CA ALA A 20 6.15 17.74 7.20
C ALA A 20 5.16 17.80 6.04
N GLU A 21 5.65 17.89 4.80
CA GLU A 21 4.80 17.86 3.61
C GLU A 21 4.05 16.53 3.47
N LEU A 22 4.73 15.41 3.71
CA LEU A 22 4.13 14.07 3.67
C LEU A 22 3.08 13.91 4.76
N TYR A 23 3.33 14.44 5.95
CA TYR A 23 2.36 14.44 7.04
C TYR A 23 1.13 15.31 6.73
N GLU A 24 1.30 16.49 6.12
CA GLU A 24 0.17 17.31 5.66
C GLU A 24 -0.65 16.60 4.59
N LYS A 25 0.00 15.94 3.62
CA LYS A 25 -0.69 15.12 2.62
C LYS A 25 -1.43 13.97 3.26
N LEU A 26 -0.81 13.26 4.19
CA LEU A 26 -1.41 12.16 4.95
C LEU A 26 -2.71 12.61 5.61
N LYS A 27 -2.71 13.74 6.33
CA LYS A 27 -3.92 14.28 6.96
C LYS A 27 -5.00 14.66 5.94
N ALA A 28 -4.59 15.24 4.80
CA ALA A 28 -5.52 15.70 3.78
C ALA A 28 -6.18 14.55 2.99
N TYR A 29 -5.50 13.41 2.84
CA TYR A 29 -5.91 12.31 1.96
C TYR A 29 -6.23 11.01 2.73
N GLN A 30 -6.80 11.12 3.92
CA GLN A 30 -7.36 9.96 4.63
C GLN A 30 -8.65 9.48 3.97
N TRP A 31 -8.93 8.19 4.10
CA TRP A 31 -10.17 7.56 3.62
C TRP A 31 -10.67 6.49 4.60
N ASN A 32 -11.97 6.22 4.58
CA ASN A 32 -12.61 5.22 5.44
C ASN A 32 -13.24 4.08 4.63
N ALA A 33 -12.71 2.86 4.82
CA ALA A 33 -13.14 1.66 4.12
C ALA A 33 -14.64 1.38 4.23
N SER A 34 -15.24 1.60 5.41
CA SER A 34 -16.67 1.31 5.64
C SER A 34 -17.63 2.27 4.94
N THR A 35 -17.17 3.45 4.52
CA THR A 35 -18.04 4.51 3.98
C THR A 35 -17.68 4.99 2.58
N GLU A 36 -16.41 4.90 2.18
CA GLU A 36 -15.92 5.39 0.89
C GLU A 36 -15.78 4.27 -0.16
N ILE A 37 -15.83 3.01 0.26
CA ILE A 37 -15.89 1.86 -0.65
C ILE A 37 -17.32 1.34 -0.73
N ASP A 38 -17.85 1.28 -1.95
CA ASP A 38 -19.11 0.60 -2.23
C ASP A 38 -18.90 -0.91 -2.32
N TRP A 39 -18.99 -1.57 -1.17
CA TRP A 39 -18.87 -3.03 -1.02
C TRP A 39 -20.01 -3.83 -1.66
N SER A 40 -21.11 -3.17 -2.05
CA SER A 40 -22.23 -3.85 -2.72
C SER A 40 -21.93 -4.16 -4.19
N ARG A 41 -20.87 -3.57 -4.75
CA ARG A 41 -20.48 -3.79 -6.15
C ARG A 41 -20.01 -5.22 -6.37
N PRO A 42 -20.51 -5.90 -7.41
CA PRO A 42 -20.08 -7.26 -7.70
C PRO A 42 -18.62 -7.29 -8.13
N ILE A 43 -17.87 -8.26 -7.61
CA ILE A 43 -16.48 -8.49 -7.98
C ILE A 43 -16.43 -9.02 -9.41
N ARG A 44 -15.68 -8.35 -10.29
CA ARG A 44 -15.40 -8.80 -11.66
C ARG A 44 -13.95 -9.26 -11.77
N ASN A 45 -13.71 -10.55 -12.01
CA ASN A 45 -12.36 -11.13 -12.01
C ASN A 45 -11.59 -10.88 -13.32
N TYR A 46 -12.29 -10.55 -14.39
CA TYR A 46 -11.73 -10.33 -15.72
C TYR A 46 -12.58 -9.35 -16.54
N THR A 47 -12.04 -8.91 -17.69
CA THR A 47 -12.79 -8.10 -18.68
C THR A 47 -13.13 -8.95 -19.90
N GLU A 48 -14.16 -8.58 -20.65
CA GLU A 48 -14.55 -9.35 -21.83
C GLU A 48 -13.42 -9.43 -22.87
N GLU A 49 -12.58 -8.40 -22.97
CA GLU A 49 -11.40 -8.38 -23.83
C GLU A 49 -10.37 -9.41 -23.37
N SER A 50 -10.13 -9.53 -22.06
CA SER A 50 -9.16 -10.51 -21.53
C SER A 50 -9.66 -11.95 -21.69
N TYR A 51 -10.97 -12.18 -21.60
CA TYR A 51 -11.55 -13.51 -21.88
C TYR A 51 -11.53 -13.84 -23.37
N ALA A 52 -11.81 -12.87 -24.25
CA ALA A 52 -11.82 -13.09 -25.70
C ALA A 52 -10.50 -13.68 -26.21
N ALA A 53 -9.36 -13.28 -25.62
CA ALA A 53 -8.04 -13.80 -25.95
C ALA A 53 -7.84 -15.30 -25.62
N VAL A 54 -8.62 -15.85 -24.68
CA VAL A 54 -8.43 -17.22 -24.16
C VAL A 54 -9.67 -18.11 -24.32
N ARG A 55 -10.73 -17.61 -24.94
CA ARG A 55 -12.04 -18.29 -25.09
C ARG A 55 -11.98 -19.68 -25.74
N GLY A 56 -10.93 -19.98 -26.51
CA GLY A 56 -10.72 -21.28 -27.16
C GLY A 56 -10.13 -22.34 -26.22
N HIS A 57 -9.60 -21.92 -25.07
CA HIS A 57 -8.92 -22.79 -24.10
C HIS A 57 -9.69 -22.94 -22.78
N PHE A 58 -10.49 -21.92 -22.42
CA PHE A 58 -11.22 -21.91 -21.15
C PHE A 58 -12.71 -21.60 -21.36
N SER A 59 -13.55 -22.32 -20.62
CA SER A 59 -14.93 -21.89 -20.38
C SER A 59 -14.94 -20.55 -19.61
N ARG A 60 -16.04 -19.82 -19.66
CA ARG A 60 -16.20 -18.56 -18.89
C ARG A 60 -16.06 -18.81 -17.39
N GLU A 61 -16.63 -19.91 -16.91
CA GLU A 61 -16.60 -20.30 -15.50
C GLU A 61 -15.18 -20.66 -15.04
N ASP A 62 -14.46 -21.47 -15.82
CA ASP A 62 -13.08 -21.85 -15.49
C ASP A 62 -12.15 -20.64 -15.50
N TYR A 63 -12.32 -19.74 -16.48
CA TYR A 63 -11.54 -18.52 -16.54
C TYR A 63 -11.86 -17.59 -15.36
N ASP A 64 -13.14 -17.43 -15.00
CA ASP A 64 -13.52 -16.65 -13.82
C ASP A 64 -12.87 -17.19 -12.55
N ARG A 65 -12.96 -18.52 -12.34
CA ARG A 65 -12.37 -19.20 -11.19
C ARG A 65 -10.86 -19.03 -11.14
N LEU A 66 -10.16 -19.21 -12.27
CA LEU A 66 -8.71 -19.00 -12.35
C LEU A 66 -8.33 -17.56 -11.98
N ARG A 67 -9.08 -16.58 -12.48
CA ARG A 67 -8.84 -15.17 -12.20
C ARG A 67 -9.17 -14.78 -10.77
N ALA A 68 -10.19 -15.39 -10.18
CA ALA A 68 -10.50 -15.25 -8.76
C ALA A 68 -9.37 -15.80 -7.89
N GLN A 69 -8.84 -16.99 -8.21
CA GLN A 69 -7.70 -17.59 -7.49
C GLN A 69 -6.44 -16.74 -7.61
N GLN A 70 -6.14 -16.24 -8.81
CA GLN A 70 -5.02 -15.35 -9.02
C GLN A 70 -5.15 -14.06 -8.19
N ARG A 71 -6.35 -13.48 -8.14
CA ARG A 71 -6.63 -12.29 -7.33
C ARG A 71 -6.52 -12.58 -5.84
N ALA A 72 -7.08 -13.70 -5.36
CA ALA A 72 -6.96 -14.12 -3.97
C ALA A 72 -5.49 -14.28 -3.56
N PHE A 73 -4.66 -14.90 -4.42
CA PHE A 73 -3.22 -14.99 -4.20
C PHE A 73 -2.58 -13.60 -4.07
N THR A 74 -2.86 -12.67 -4.99
CA THR A 74 -2.35 -11.30 -4.89
C THR A 74 -2.79 -10.60 -3.61
N PHE A 75 -4.07 -10.72 -3.23
CA PHE A 75 -4.58 -10.10 -2.00
C PHE A 75 -3.93 -10.69 -0.75
N THR A 76 -3.70 -12.00 -0.68
CA THR A 76 -2.95 -12.60 0.43
C THR A 76 -1.52 -12.03 0.52
N GLN A 77 -0.84 -11.84 -0.60
CA GLN A 77 0.51 -11.26 -0.60
C GLN A 77 0.50 -9.80 -0.13
N LEU A 78 -0.49 -9.01 -0.56
CA LEU A 78 -0.66 -7.63 -0.10
C LEU A 78 -0.97 -7.61 1.40
N PHE A 79 -2.02 -8.30 1.84
CA PHE A 79 -2.42 -8.38 3.25
C PHE A 79 -1.26 -8.70 4.20
N LEU A 80 -0.45 -9.71 3.86
CA LEU A 80 0.73 -10.07 4.66
C LEU A 80 1.82 -8.99 4.60
N GLY A 81 2.00 -8.36 3.44
CA GLY A 81 2.89 -7.21 3.26
C GLY A 81 2.48 -6.04 4.15
N GLU A 82 1.19 -5.67 4.15
CA GLU A 82 0.68 -4.55 4.94
C GLU A 82 0.76 -4.82 6.44
N GLN A 83 0.52 -6.06 6.90
CA GLN A 83 0.74 -6.42 8.30
C GLN A 83 2.22 -6.28 8.71
N ALA A 84 3.14 -6.71 7.83
CA ALA A 84 4.57 -6.55 8.08
C ALA A 84 4.97 -5.07 8.10
N ALA A 85 4.46 -4.27 7.16
CA ALA A 85 4.69 -2.83 7.10
C ALA A 85 4.16 -2.14 8.37
N LEU A 86 2.92 -2.43 8.78
CA LEU A 86 2.32 -1.92 10.01
C LEU A 86 3.21 -2.20 11.24
N ALA A 87 3.67 -3.44 11.39
CA ALA A 87 4.54 -3.83 12.50
C ALA A 87 5.89 -3.09 12.46
N LEU A 88 6.49 -2.94 11.28
CA LEU A 88 7.76 -2.24 11.09
C LEU A 88 7.62 -0.74 11.37
N CYS A 89 6.56 -0.08 10.87
CA CYS A 89 6.29 1.33 11.13
C CYS A 89 6.11 1.60 12.64
N ALA A 90 5.40 0.73 13.34
CA ALA A 90 5.25 0.82 14.80
C ALA A 90 6.60 0.66 15.54
N GLN A 91 7.48 -0.21 15.07
CA GLN A 91 8.82 -0.36 15.65
C GLN A 91 9.69 0.87 15.36
N LEU A 92 9.70 1.36 14.12
CA LEU A 92 10.46 2.54 13.72
C LEU A 92 10.04 3.78 14.50
N LEU A 93 8.72 3.97 14.73
CA LEU A 93 8.18 5.08 15.52
C LEU A 93 8.83 5.17 16.91
N ASN A 94 9.06 4.01 17.55
CA ASN A 94 9.67 3.94 18.87
C ASN A 94 11.19 4.20 18.84
N MET A 95 11.85 3.93 17.72
CA MET A 95 13.30 4.05 17.59
C MET A 95 13.78 5.46 17.18
N VAL A 96 12.96 6.19 16.41
CA VAL A 96 13.35 7.53 15.95
C VAL A 96 13.26 8.55 17.09
N PRO A 97 14.26 9.43 17.27
CA PRO A 97 14.21 10.50 18.27
C PRO A 97 13.47 11.75 17.78
N GLU A 98 13.44 12.03 16.48
CA GLU A 98 12.84 13.22 15.87
C GLU A 98 11.30 13.17 15.92
N MET A 99 10.65 14.28 16.30
CA MET A 99 9.20 14.33 16.47
C MET A 99 8.47 14.41 15.12
N GLU A 100 9.03 15.13 14.16
CA GLU A 100 8.52 15.28 12.81
C GLU A 100 8.41 13.92 12.11
N THR A 101 9.45 13.10 12.27
CA THR A 101 9.47 11.72 11.78
C THR A 101 8.42 10.87 12.48
N LYS A 102 8.20 11.06 13.79
CA LYS A 102 7.12 10.36 14.51
C LYS A 102 5.73 10.74 13.97
N PHE A 103 5.49 12.00 13.60
CA PHE A 103 4.22 12.40 12.99
C PHE A 103 4.00 11.71 11.64
N CYS A 104 5.02 11.70 10.77
CA CYS A 104 4.97 11.01 9.50
C CYS A 104 4.70 9.50 9.68
N LEU A 105 5.46 8.84 10.57
CA LEU A 105 5.30 7.41 10.87
C LEU A 105 3.93 7.09 11.50
N SER A 106 3.38 7.98 12.33
CA SER A 106 2.03 7.80 12.89
C SER A 106 0.97 7.78 11.79
N GLY A 107 1.12 8.62 10.78
CA GLY A 107 0.26 8.59 9.60
C GLY A 107 0.42 7.28 8.82
N GLN A 108 1.65 6.82 8.60
CA GLN A 108 1.90 5.52 7.95
C GLN A 108 1.28 4.36 8.72
N ILE A 109 1.35 4.34 10.05
CA ILE A 109 0.69 3.32 10.88
C ILE A 109 -0.82 3.27 10.61
N ILE A 110 -1.47 4.44 10.51
CA ILE A 110 -2.91 4.50 10.19
C ILE A 110 -3.18 4.05 8.75
N ASP A 111 -2.33 4.40 7.79
CA ASP A 111 -2.47 3.94 6.41
C ASP A 111 -2.38 2.41 6.32
N GLU A 112 -1.36 1.79 6.91
CA GLU A 112 -1.21 0.33 6.85
C GLU A 112 -2.28 -0.40 7.65
N ALA A 113 -2.77 0.16 8.75
CA ALA A 113 -3.91 -0.41 9.46
C ALA A 113 -5.17 -0.46 8.58
N ARG A 114 -5.41 0.57 7.76
CA ARG A 114 -6.54 0.62 6.81
C ARG A 114 -6.33 -0.29 5.62
N HIS A 115 -5.09 -0.45 5.13
CA HIS A 115 -4.80 -1.43 4.09
C HIS A 115 -5.04 -2.86 4.59
N VAL A 116 -4.64 -3.18 5.83
CA VAL A 116 -4.94 -4.47 6.48
C VAL A 116 -6.44 -4.69 6.70
N GLU A 117 -7.22 -3.63 6.96
CA GLU A 117 -8.69 -3.74 7.08
C GLU A 117 -9.35 -4.16 5.75
N VAL A 118 -8.76 -3.76 4.62
CA VAL A 118 -9.35 -3.92 3.28
C VAL A 118 -8.93 -5.20 2.56
N PHE A 119 -7.69 -5.65 2.73
CA PHE A 119 -7.17 -6.86 2.10
C PHE A 119 -7.41 -8.13 2.93
#